data_AF-E9T1D5-F1
#
_entry.id   AF-E9T1D5-F1
#
_cell.length_a   1.000
_cell.length_b   1.000
_cell.length_c   1.000
_cell.angle_alpha   90.00
_cell.angle_beta   90.00
_cell.angle_gamma   90.00
#
_symmetry.space_group_name_H-M   'P 1'
#
loop_
_entity.id
_entity.type
_entity.pdbx_description
1 polymer ?
#
loop_
_entity_poly.entity_id
_entity_poly.type
_entity_poly.pdbx_seq_one_letter_code
_entity_poly.pdbx_strand_id
1 'polypeptide(L)'
;MTENDVTAQILAGAEQIKAGGASKPRAGRDPINMPMIRNWLEAIGDENPIYVDEDAAVAAGHGGIVAPPAMAQVWTMRGLGAVREEDDPLGRMTQILDDAGYTSVVATNCDQIYHRYLRPGEEVTIESTLEEVVGPKRTGLGEGWFFTTRNFWKVAREDGTGEIVAEMMFRILKFMPPAKDVPASESASVPEDLDPTRMMRPTPSRDTQFFWDGVAAHELRIQQRPDGSLQHPPVPALWKDKAEATDYVVASGRGTVFSFVVHHAPKVPGRSLPFVVALVELEEGVRMLGELRDVDPSEVVVGMPVQAQFLDFPGDDETGNEPWTLYAWRPVKES
;
A
#
# COMPACT_ATOMS: atom_id res chain seq x y z
N MET A 1 13.06 -9.34 -25.02
CA MET A 1 11.73 -9.72 -25.51
C MET A 1 11.14 -8.47 -26.15
N THR A 2 10.61 -8.54 -27.37
CA THR A 2 10.07 -7.34 -28.02
C THR A 2 8.72 -6.99 -27.39
N GLU A 3 8.29 -5.72 -27.48
CA GLU A 3 7.00 -5.24 -26.95
C GLU A 3 5.80 -6.01 -27.54
N ASN A 4 5.94 -6.45 -28.78
CA ASN A 4 4.98 -7.33 -29.46
C ASN A 4 4.90 -8.73 -28.84
N ASP A 5 6.03 -9.27 -28.33
CA ASP A 5 6.06 -10.58 -27.67
C ASP A 5 5.34 -10.53 -26.32
N VAL A 6 5.49 -9.43 -25.57
CA VAL A 6 4.82 -9.22 -24.26
C VAL A 6 3.31 -9.14 -24.44
N THR A 7 2.85 -8.33 -25.41
CA THR A 7 1.41 -8.20 -25.72
C THR A 7 0.80 -9.54 -26.11
N ALA A 8 1.49 -10.33 -26.94
CA ALA A 8 1.02 -11.65 -27.34
C ALA A 8 0.93 -12.63 -26.15
N GLN A 9 1.88 -12.59 -25.22
CA GLN A 9 1.87 -13.42 -24.01
C GLN A 9 0.71 -13.07 -23.08
N ILE A 10 0.45 -11.78 -22.85
CA ILE A 10 -0.66 -11.32 -22.01
C ILE A 10 -2.00 -11.80 -22.58
N LEU A 11 -2.22 -11.61 -23.89
CA LEU A 11 -3.45 -12.04 -24.55
C LEU A 11 -3.60 -13.57 -24.55
N ALA A 12 -2.51 -14.32 -24.80
CA ALA A 12 -2.54 -15.78 -24.73
C ALA A 12 -2.89 -16.28 -23.32
N GLY A 13 -2.34 -15.65 -22.27
CA GLY A 13 -2.67 -15.95 -20.88
C GLY A 13 -4.13 -15.63 -20.53
N ALA A 14 -4.64 -14.50 -21.01
CA ALA A 14 -6.05 -14.14 -20.87
C ALA A 14 -6.99 -15.17 -21.51
N GLU A 15 -6.69 -15.61 -22.73
CA GLU A 15 -7.49 -16.64 -23.42
C GLU A 15 -7.44 -18.00 -22.71
N GLN A 16 -6.31 -18.37 -22.10
CA GLN A 16 -6.23 -19.57 -21.25
C GLN A 16 -7.10 -19.46 -20.01
N ILE A 17 -7.20 -18.28 -19.39
CA ILE A 17 -8.09 -18.05 -18.24
C ILE A 17 -9.55 -18.17 -18.70
N LYS A 18 -9.93 -17.50 -19.80
CA LYS A 18 -11.29 -17.57 -20.35
C LYS A 18 -11.70 -18.99 -20.73
N ALA A 19 -10.79 -19.75 -21.35
CA ALA A 19 -11.03 -21.14 -21.71
C ALA A 19 -11.22 -22.06 -20.49
N GLY A 20 -10.68 -21.67 -19.33
CA GLY A 20 -10.90 -22.35 -18.05
C GLY A 20 -12.33 -22.21 -17.50
N GLY A 21 -13.09 -21.23 -18.00
CA GLY A 21 -14.48 -20.98 -17.57
C GLY A 21 -14.57 -20.30 -16.21
N ALA A 22 -15.70 -20.53 -15.52
CA ALA A 22 -15.94 -19.98 -14.19
C ALA A 22 -15.08 -20.67 -13.14
N SER A 23 -14.61 -19.90 -12.15
CA SER A 23 -14.01 -20.48 -10.94
C SER A 23 -14.97 -21.44 -10.25
N LYS A 24 -14.43 -22.35 -9.45
CA LYS A 24 -15.26 -23.17 -8.56
C LYS A 24 -16.06 -22.27 -7.61
N PRO A 25 -17.33 -22.62 -7.32
CA PRO A 25 -18.11 -21.87 -6.35
C PRO A 25 -17.45 -21.89 -4.99
N ARG A 26 -17.25 -20.70 -4.42
CA ARG A 26 -16.64 -20.51 -3.12
C ARG A 26 -17.66 -19.95 -2.14
N ALA A 27 -17.85 -20.63 -1.02
CA ALA A 27 -18.70 -20.15 0.05
C ALA A 27 -18.13 -18.89 0.72
N GLY A 28 -19.01 -17.98 1.11
CA GLY A 28 -18.71 -16.96 2.11
C GLY A 28 -18.29 -17.61 3.42
N ARG A 29 -17.51 -16.87 4.22
CA ARG A 29 -17.01 -17.40 5.49
C ARG A 29 -18.14 -17.64 6.51
N ASP A 30 -19.14 -16.78 6.46
CA ASP A 30 -20.26 -16.75 7.38
C ASP A 30 -21.57 -16.65 6.57
N PRO A 31 -22.67 -17.27 7.01
CA PRO A 31 -24.00 -16.95 6.50
C PRO A 31 -24.29 -15.45 6.66
N ILE A 32 -25.27 -14.94 5.94
CA ILE A 32 -25.78 -13.59 6.14
C ILE A 32 -26.15 -13.43 7.61
N ASN A 33 -25.60 -12.42 8.29
CA ASN A 33 -25.73 -12.33 9.74
C ASN A 33 -25.85 -10.89 10.24
N MET A 34 -26.63 -10.73 11.32
CA MET A 34 -26.90 -9.43 11.95
C MET A 34 -25.66 -8.72 12.49
N PRO A 35 -24.67 -9.42 13.11
CA PRO A 35 -23.45 -8.75 13.56
C PRO A 35 -22.71 -8.02 12.44
N MET A 36 -22.52 -8.65 11.28
CA MET A 36 -21.85 -8.01 10.14
C MET A 36 -22.71 -6.90 9.52
N ILE A 37 -24.03 -7.08 9.43
CA ILE A 37 -24.94 -6.02 8.96
C ILE A 37 -24.79 -4.78 9.85
N ARG A 38 -24.84 -4.93 11.18
CA ARG A 38 -24.71 -3.81 12.12
C ARG A 38 -23.37 -3.09 11.99
N ASN A 39 -22.26 -3.84 11.97
CA ASN A 39 -20.93 -3.25 11.78
C ASN A 39 -20.84 -2.42 10.48
N TRP A 40 -21.44 -2.94 9.40
CA TRP A 40 -21.45 -2.25 8.12
C TRP A 40 -22.33 -0.99 8.16
N LEU A 41 -23.54 -1.07 8.70
CA LEU A 41 -24.44 0.08 8.83
C LEU A 41 -23.85 1.20 9.70
N GLU A 42 -23.25 0.85 10.83
CA GLU A 42 -22.58 1.81 11.73
C GLU A 42 -21.41 2.52 11.03
N ALA A 43 -20.62 1.78 10.24
CA ALA A 43 -19.48 2.35 9.52
C ALA A 43 -19.90 3.24 8.33
N ILE A 44 -20.99 2.86 7.63
CA ILE A 44 -21.51 3.59 6.47
C ILE A 44 -22.40 4.77 6.89
N GLY A 45 -23.03 4.70 8.07
CA GLY A 45 -24.03 5.67 8.52
C GLY A 45 -25.39 5.49 7.84
N ASP A 46 -25.73 4.27 7.41
CA ASP A 46 -27.05 3.97 6.82
C ASP A 46 -28.03 3.59 7.93
N GLU A 47 -29.01 4.46 8.17
CA GLU A 47 -30.02 4.30 9.23
C GLU A 47 -31.34 3.68 8.72
N ASN A 48 -31.35 3.08 7.52
CA ASN A 48 -32.57 2.50 6.97
C ASN A 48 -33.11 1.36 7.86
N PRO A 49 -34.34 1.48 8.40
CA PRO A 49 -34.83 0.58 9.43
C PRO A 49 -35.08 -0.85 8.93
N ILE A 50 -35.26 -1.08 7.62
CA ILE A 50 -35.52 -2.42 7.06
C ILE A 50 -34.39 -3.42 7.31
N TYR A 51 -33.20 -2.93 7.67
CA TYR A 51 -32.01 -3.74 7.93
C TYR A 51 -31.86 -4.16 9.40
N VAL A 52 -32.63 -3.58 10.32
CA VAL A 52 -32.46 -3.80 11.78
C VAL A 52 -33.77 -3.98 12.54
N ASP A 53 -34.90 -3.55 11.98
CA ASP A 53 -36.23 -3.62 12.57
C ASP A 53 -37.14 -4.51 11.71
N GLU A 54 -37.71 -5.54 12.33
CA GLU A 54 -38.51 -6.55 11.65
C GLU A 54 -39.86 -6.01 11.17
N ASP A 55 -40.52 -5.20 12.00
CA ASP A 55 -41.82 -4.61 11.67
C ASP A 55 -41.68 -3.61 10.50
N ALA A 56 -40.61 -2.82 10.48
CA ALA A 56 -40.29 -1.91 9.39
C ALA A 56 -40.00 -2.67 8.08
N ALA A 57 -39.23 -3.76 8.14
CA ALA A 57 -38.93 -4.58 6.97
C ALA A 57 -40.21 -5.23 6.40
N VAL A 58 -41.09 -5.76 7.27
CA VAL A 58 -42.37 -6.33 6.86
C VAL A 58 -43.30 -5.26 6.28
N ALA A 59 -43.38 -4.08 6.91
CA ALA A 59 -44.16 -2.96 6.39
C ALA A 59 -43.67 -2.47 5.02
N ALA A 60 -42.36 -2.60 4.74
CA ALA A 60 -41.77 -2.32 3.44
C ALA A 60 -41.98 -3.43 2.39
N GLY A 61 -42.68 -4.52 2.74
CA GLY A 61 -43.01 -5.62 1.84
C GLY A 61 -41.97 -6.76 1.82
N HIS A 62 -41.01 -6.75 2.74
CA HIS A 62 -40.12 -7.89 2.95
C HIS A 62 -40.77 -8.93 3.88
N GLY A 63 -40.20 -10.13 3.95
CA GLY A 63 -40.69 -11.18 4.86
C GLY A 63 -39.92 -11.26 6.17
N GLY A 64 -39.40 -10.13 6.65
CA GLY A 64 -38.47 -10.01 7.77
C GLY A 64 -37.25 -9.16 7.40
N ILE A 65 -36.30 -9.03 8.33
CA ILE A 65 -35.06 -8.26 8.14
C ILE A 65 -34.29 -8.75 6.92
N VAL A 66 -33.73 -7.80 6.16
CA VAL A 66 -32.93 -8.05 4.98
C VAL A 66 -31.52 -7.47 5.12
N ALA A 67 -30.56 -8.02 4.39
CA ALA A 67 -29.22 -7.42 4.27
C ALA A 67 -29.23 -6.27 3.26
N PRO A 68 -28.45 -5.20 3.51
CA PRO A 68 -28.20 -4.16 2.50
C PRO A 68 -27.66 -4.78 1.20
N PRO A 69 -28.24 -4.48 0.02
CA PRO A 69 -27.81 -5.09 -1.23
C PRO A 69 -26.32 -4.86 -1.54
N ALA A 70 -25.81 -3.67 -1.20
CA ALA A 70 -24.41 -3.29 -1.38
C ALA A 70 -23.41 -4.14 -0.55
N MET A 71 -23.89 -4.97 0.38
CA MET A 71 -23.06 -5.94 1.09
C MET A 71 -22.83 -7.23 0.29
N ALA A 72 -23.39 -7.41 -0.91
CA ALA A 72 -23.26 -8.65 -1.71
C ALA A 72 -21.81 -9.17 -1.77
N GLN A 73 -20.85 -8.29 -2.04
CA GLN A 73 -19.44 -8.64 -2.07
C GLN A 73 -18.84 -8.91 -0.68
N VAL A 74 -19.29 -8.19 0.35
CA VAL A 74 -18.77 -8.26 1.75
C VAL A 74 -18.81 -9.70 2.27
N TRP A 75 -19.91 -10.41 2.00
CA TRP A 75 -20.14 -11.79 2.46
C TRP A 75 -19.11 -12.80 1.94
N THR A 76 -18.49 -12.49 0.81
CA THR A 76 -17.51 -13.36 0.18
C THR A 76 -16.10 -12.79 0.21
N MET A 77 -15.85 -11.68 0.92
CA MET A 77 -14.47 -11.22 1.10
C MET A 77 -13.65 -12.29 1.84
N ARG A 78 -12.41 -12.52 1.38
CA ARG A 78 -11.56 -13.58 1.93
C ARG A 78 -11.06 -13.26 3.35
N GLY A 79 -11.08 -12.00 3.76
CA GLY A 79 -10.58 -11.55 5.05
C GLY A 79 -9.06 -11.44 5.09
N LEU A 80 -8.53 -11.18 6.29
CA LEU A 80 -7.12 -10.89 6.50
C LEU A 80 -6.24 -12.13 6.32
N GLY A 81 -5.18 -12.02 5.52
CA GLY A 81 -4.15 -13.07 5.36
C GLY A 81 -4.58 -14.30 4.55
N ALA A 82 -5.73 -14.26 3.89
CA ALA A 82 -6.24 -15.38 3.11
C ALA A 82 -5.52 -15.48 1.75
N VAL A 83 -5.21 -16.72 1.35
CA VAL A 83 -4.62 -17.05 0.05
C VAL A 83 -5.74 -17.16 -1.00
N ARG A 84 -5.49 -16.63 -2.21
CA ARG A 84 -6.43 -16.77 -3.34
C ARG A 84 -6.40 -18.18 -3.90
N GLU A 85 -7.55 -18.65 -4.35
CA GLU A 85 -7.69 -19.93 -5.03
C GLU A 85 -6.96 -19.91 -6.38
N GLU A 86 -6.36 -21.05 -6.75
CA GLU A 86 -5.57 -21.16 -7.99
C GLU A 86 -6.39 -20.91 -9.27
N ASP A 87 -7.71 -21.14 -9.22
CA ASP A 87 -8.63 -20.96 -10.34
C ASP A 87 -9.30 -19.58 -10.38
N ASP A 88 -8.95 -18.65 -9.48
CA ASP A 88 -9.50 -17.30 -9.44
C ASP A 88 -9.06 -16.45 -10.65
N PRO A 89 -9.96 -16.09 -11.58
CA PRO A 89 -9.61 -15.37 -12.80
C PRO A 89 -9.02 -13.99 -12.54
N LEU A 90 -9.48 -13.30 -11.49
CA LEU A 90 -8.96 -11.99 -11.10
C LEU A 90 -7.50 -12.12 -10.64
N GLY A 91 -7.21 -13.11 -9.80
CA GLY A 91 -5.86 -13.36 -9.30
C GLY A 91 -4.89 -13.74 -10.42
N ARG A 92 -5.31 -14.67 -11.29
CA ARG A 92 -4.49 -15.12 -12.42
C ARG A 92 -4.19 -13.99 -13.42
N MET A 93 -5.18 -13.17 -13.77
CA MET A 93 -4.97 -12.04 -14.68
C MET A 93 -4.08 -10.96 -14.06
N THR A 94 -4.22 -10.73 -12.75
CA THR A 94 -3.36 -9.81 -12.01
C THR A 94 -1.90 -10.27 -12.08
N GLN A 95 -1.62 -11.55 -11.78
CA GLN A 95 -0.26 -12.10 -11.85
C GLN A 95 0.36 -11.99 -13.26
N ILE A 96 -0.39 -12.30 -14.31
CA ILE A 96 0.10 -12.16 -15.70
C ILE A 96 0.54 -10.72 -16.01
N LEU A 97 -0.22 -9.74 -15.52
CA LEU A 97 0.06 -8.32 -15.75
C LEU A 97 1.22 -7.83 -14.86
N ASP A 98 1.34 -8.34 -13.63
CA ASP A 98 2.46 -8.09 -12.74
C ASP A 98 3.78 -8.61 -13.31
N ASP A 99 3.80 -9.85 -13.78
CA ASP A 99 4.97 -10.47 -14.42
C ASP A 99 5.40 -9.71 -15.69
N ALA A 100 4.45 -9.00 -16.32
CA ALA A 100 4.68 -8.14 -17.47
C ALA A 100 5.01 -6.67 -17.14
N GLY A 101 5.12 -6.32 -15.84
CA GLY A 101 5.54 -5.00 -15.37
C GLY A 101 4.41 -3.99 -15.13
N TYR A 102 3.14 -4.39 -15.25
CA TYR A 102 1.98 -3.54 -14.96
C TYR A 102 1.56 -3.69 -13.50
N THR A 103 2.44 -3.29 -12.57
CA THR A 103 2.29 -3.60 -11.15
C THR A 103 1.23 -2.75 -10.45
N SER A 104 1.02 -1.51 -10.87
CA SER A 104 0.05 -0.61 -10.24
C SER A 104 -1.39 -0.98 -10.65
N VAL A 105 -2.35 -0.81 -9.73
CA VAL A 105 -3.74 -1.25 -9.93
C VAL A 105 -4.74 -0.18 -9.50
N VAL A 106 -5.81 -0.01 -10.26
CA VAL A 106 -6.96 0.79 -9.85
C VAL A 106 -8.25 0.17 -10.37
N ALA A 107 -9.28 0.11 -9.52
CA ALA A 107 -10.62 -0.25 -9.96
C ALA A 107 -11.26 0.94 -10.68
N THR A 108 -11.78 0.74 -11.90
CA THR A 108 -12.35 1.83 -12.70
C THR A 108 -13.87 1.80 -12.77
N ASN A 109 -14.46 0.60 -12.74
CA ASN A 109 -15.92 0.45 -12.79
C ASN A 109 -16.37 -0.73 -11.91
N CYS A 110 -17.51 -0.56 -11.25
CA CYS A 110 -18.19 -1.60 -10.50
C CYS A 110 -19.70 -1.45 -10.74
N ASP A 111 -20.25 -2.34 -11.56
CA ASP A 111 -21.68 -2.38 -11.85
C ASP A 111 -22.28 -3.61 -11.15
N GLN A 112 -23.16 -3.38 -10.18
CA GLN A 112 -23.83 -4.46 -9.44
C GLN A 112 -25.32 -4.51 -9.78
N ILE A 113 -25.83 -5.72 -10.02
CA ILE A 113 -27.24 -6.01 -10.20
C ILE A 113 -27.68 -6.88 -9.03
N TYR A 114 -28.72 -6.46 -8.32
CA TYR A 114 -29.31 -7.20 -7.21
C TYR A 114 -30.66 -7.77 -7.65
N HIS A 115 -30.75 -9.10 -7.75
CA HIS A 115 -31.97 -9.77 -8.19
C HIS A 115 -33.01 -9.84 -7.07
N ARG A 116 -32.56 -9.93 -5.81
CA ARG A 116 -33.39 -9.80 -4.62
C ARG A 116 -32.57 -9.42 -3.39
N TYR A 117 -33.26 -9.03 -2.33
CA TYR A 117 -32.67 -8.89 -1.01
C TYR A 117 -32.33 -10.26 -0.40
N LEU A 118 -31.22 -10.31 0.33
CA LEU A 118 -30.80 -11.46 1.12
C LEU A 118 -31.34 -11.35 2.54
N ARG A 119 -31.52 -12.49 3.20
CA ARG A 119 -32.01 -12.59 4.58
C ARG A 119 -30.94 -13.20 5.50
N PRO A 120 -30.90 -12.80 6.78
CA PRO A 120 -30.09 -13.48 7.77
C PRO A 120 -30.31 -15.00 7.77
N GLY A 121 -29.22 -15.76 7.81
CA GLY A 121 -29.20 -17.22 7.75
C GLY A 121 -28.96 -17.80 6.36
N GLU A 122 -29.13 -17.03 5.27
CA GLU A 122 -28.79 -17.52 3.93
C GLU A 122 -27.28 -17.71 3.77
N GLU A 123 -26.87 -18.75 3.05
CA GLU A 123 -25.46 -18.99 2.71
C GLU A 123 -25.22 -18.59 1.25
N VAL A 124 -24.22 -17.74 1.03
CA VAL A 124 -23.89 -17.22 -0.29
C VAL A 124 -22.58 -17.82 -0.79
N THR A 125 -22.58 -18.26 -2.04
CA THR A 125 -21.36 -18.62 -2.78
C THR A 125 -21.07 -17.59 -3.86
N ILE A 126 -19.80 -17.48 -4.27
CA ILE A 126 -19.36 -16.66 -5.41
C ILE A 126 -18.67 -17.54 -6.46
N GLU A 127 -18.98 -17.26 -7.72
CA GLU A 127 -18.25 -17.72 -8.90
C GLU A 127 -17.85 -16.52 -9.74
N SER A 128 -16.71 -16.62 -10.42
CA SER A 128 -16.17 -15.51 -11.21
C SER A 128 -15.67 -15.99 -12.58
N THR A 129 -15.86 -15.17 -13.61
CA THR A 129 -15.33 -15.38 -14.96
C THR A 129 -14.49 -14.16 -15.38
N LEU A 130 -13.49 -14.38 -16.24
CA LEU A 130 -12.83 -13.30 -16.98
C LEU A 130 -13.62 -13.05 -18.26
N GLU A 131 -14.10 -11.83 -18.46
CA GLU A 131 -14.92 -11.47 -19.63
C GLU A 131 -14.08 -10.83 -20.72
N GLU A 132 -13.37 -9.77 -20.38
CA GLU A 132 -12.71 -8.90 -21.35
C GLU A 132 -11.31 -8.52 -20.87
N VAL A 133 -10.37 -8.42 -21.81
CA VAL A 133 -9.00 -7.91 -21.58
C VAL A 133 -8.65 -7.02 -22.76
N VAL A 134 -8.29 -5.75 -22.49
CA VAL A 134 -8.05 -4.72 -23.51
C VAL A 134 -6.80 -3.93 -23.16
N GLY A 135 -5.82 -3.93 -24.05
CA GLY A 135 -4.58 -3.17 -23.91
C GLY A 135 -3.56 -3.50 -25.00
N PRO A 136 -2.37 -2.88 -24.93
CA PRO A 136 -2.05 -1.78 -24.02
C PRO A 136 -2.84 -0.51 -24.40
N LYS A 137 -3.17 0.31 -23.40
CA LYS A 137 -3.81 1.62 -23.55
C LYS A 137 -3.03 2.66 -22.77
N ARG A 138 -2.76 3.80 -23.41
CA ARG A 138 -2.22 4.97 -22.73
C ARG A 138 -3.34 5.71 -22.00
N THR A 139 -3.23 5.80 -20.67
CA THR A 139 -4.20 6.44 -19.78
C THR A 139 -3.59 7.65 -19.08
N GLY A 140 -4.37 8.37 -18.26
CA GLY A 140 -3.84 9.43 -17.41
C GLY A 140 -2.90 8.93 -16.30
N LEU A 141 -2.93 7.64 -15.97
CA LEU A 141 -2.08 7.02 -14.95
C LEU A 141 -0.84 6.33 -15.54
N GLY A 142 -0.73 6.27 -16.86
CA GLY A 142 0.33 5.53 -17.56
C GLY A 142 -0.22 4.57 -18.60
N GLU A 143 0.68 3.80 -19.22
CA GLU A 143 0.30 2.70 -20.09
C GLU A 143 -0.20 1.52 -19.27
N GLY A 144 -1.32 0.92 -19.67
CA GLY A 144 -1.92 -0.17 -18.92
C GLY A 144 -2.91 -1.02 -19.69
N TRP A 145 -3.41 -2.03 -19.01
CA TRP A 145 -4.38 -3.00 -19.47
C TRP A 145 -5.63 -2.93 -18.62
N PHE A 146 -6.77 -2.85 -19.30
CA PHE A 146 -8.06 -3.05 -18.66
C PHE A 146 -8.43 -4.51 -18.72
N PHE A 147 -8.96 -5.05 -17.64
CA PHE A 147 -9.67 -6.31 -17.69
C PHE A 147 -10.93 -6.29 -16.83
N THR A 148 -11.92 -7.05 -17.26
CA THR A 148 -13.25 -7.10 -16.64
C THR A 148 -13.51 -8.52 -16.17
N THR A 149 -13.88 -8.65 -14.90
CA THR A 149 -14.39 -9.90 -14.34
C THR A 149 -15.89 -9.79 -14.12
N ARG A 150 -16.60 -10.89 -14.32
CA ARG A 150 -18.01 -11.01 -13.96
C ARG A 150 -18.14 -11.97 -12.79
N ASN A 151 -18.89 -11.56 -11.79
CA ASN A 151 -19.07 -12.27 -10.53
C ASN A 151 -20.54 -12.58 -10.35
N PHE A 152 -20.83 -13.79 -9.89
CA PHE A 152 -22.17 -14.27 -9.61
C PHE A 152 -22.23 -14.73 -8.16
N TRP A 153 -23.11 -14.11 -7.38
CA TRP A 153 -23.44 -14.60 -6.05
C TRP A 153 -24.66 -15.49 -6.11
N LYS A 154 -24.58 -16.66 -5.49
CA LYS A 154 -25.66 -17.64 -5.48
C LYS A 154 -26.03 -18.08 -4.08
N VAL A 155 -27.31 -18.39 -3.88
CA VAL A 155 -27.82 -19.10 -2.69
C VAL A 155 -28.30 -20.47 -3.13
N ALA A 156 -27.96 -21.51 -2.36
CA ALA A 156 -28.40 -22.87 -2.65
C ALA A 156 -29.92 -23.00 -2.44
N ARG A 157 -30.59 -23.65 -3.38
CA ARG A 157 -32.00 -24.05 -3.28
C ARG A 157 -32.12 -25.49 -2.80
N GLU A 158 -33.29 -25.84 -2.27
CA GLU A 158 -33.61 -27.19 -1.79
C GLU A 158 -33.50 -28.26 -2.90
N ASP A 159 -33.70 -27.88 -4.16
CA ASP A 159 -33.57 -28.75 -5.33
C ASP A 159 -32.11 -28.97 -5.78
N GLY A 160 -31.13 -28.43 -5.04
CA GLY A 160 -29.70 -28.52 -5.33
C GLY A 160 -29.20 -27.54 -6.39
N THR A 161 -30.06 -26.67 -6.92
CA THR A 161 -29.66 -25.60 -7.84
C THR A 161 -29.20 -24.34 -7.09
N GLY A 162 -28.42 -23.48 -7.75
CA GLY A 162 -28.02 -22.18 -7.21
C GLY A 162 -28.88 -21.06 -7.77
N GLU A 163 -29.56 -20.30 -6.92
CA GLU A 163 -30.24 -19.06 -7.30
C GLU A 163 -29.24 -17.91 -7.39
N ILE A 164 -29.14 -17.25 -8.54
CA ILE A 164 -28.34 -16.02 -8.64
C ILE A 164 -29.07 -14.89 -7.90
N VAL A 165 -28.45 -14.38 -6.85
CA VAL A 165 -29.02 -13.32 -5.99
C VAL A 165 -28.44 -11.95 -6.32
N ALA A 166 -27.21 -11.91 -6.81
CA ALA A 166 -26.56 -10.69 -7.27
C ALA A 166 -25.49 -11.02 -8.33
N GLU A 167 -25.19 -10.04 -9.17
CA GLU A 167 -24.12 -10.09 -10.16
C GLU A 167 -23.29 -8.81 -10.13
N MET A 168 -22.00 -8.91 -10.46
CA MET A 168 -21.13 -7.75 -10.57
C MET A 168 -20.23 -7.83 -11.79
N MET A 169 -20.23 -6.79 -12.60
CA MET A 169 -19.15 -6.52 -13.55
C MET A 169 -18.14 -5.59 -12.89
N PHE A 170 -16.90 -6.07 -12.78
CA PHE A 170 -15.83 -5.34 -12.12
C PHE A 170 -14.66 -5.15 -13.08
N ARG A 171 -14.38 -3.89 -13.41
CA ARG A 171 -13.34 -3.50 -14.34
C ARG A 171 -12.17 -2.88 -13.59
N ILE A 172 -10.98 -3.39 -13.87
CA ILE A 172 -9.72 -2.97 -13.28
C ILE A 172 -8.79 -2.49 -14.39
N LEU A 173 -8.00 -1.45 -14.08
CA LEU A 173 -6.84 -1.04 -14.84
C LEU A 173 -5.59 -1.48 -14.08
N LYS A 174 -4.76 -2.32 -14.69
CA LYS A 174 -3.37 -2.54 -14.28
C LYS A 174 -2.48 -1.70 -15.18
N PHE A 175 -1.61 -0.89 -14.62
CA PHE A 175 -0.81 0.06 -15.38
C PHE A 175 0.64 0.01 -14.91
N MET A 176 1.55 0.39 -15.81
CA MET A 176 2.94 0.55 -15.44
C MET A 176 3.05 1.69 -14.43
N PRO A 177 3.86 1.54 -13.38
CA PRO A 177 4.14 2.65 -12.48
C PRO A 177 4.70 3.83 -13.31
N PRO A 178 4.42 5.07 -12.94
CA PRO A 178 4.89 6.23 -13.68
C PRO A 178 6.40 6.16 -13.86
N ALA A 179 6.86 6.20 -15.12
CA ALA A 179 8.27 6.36 -15.43
C ALA A 179 8.71 7.68 -14.80
N LYS A 180 9.46 7.60 -13.71
CA LYS A 180 10.04 8.77 -13.08
C LYS A 180 11.09 9.34 -14.05
N ASP A 181 10.78 10.46 -14.70
CA ASP A 181 11.79 11.40 -15.19
C ASP A 181 12.49 12.01 -13.96
N VAL A 182 13.27 11.18 -13.27
CA VAL A 182 14.30 11.61 -12.32
C VAL A 182 15.58 11.53 -13.13
N PRO A 183 16.34 12.64 -13.30
CA PRO A 183 17.64 12.57 -13.93
C PRO A 183 18.44 11.50 -13.20
N ALA A 184 19.05 10.59 -13.96
CA ALA A 184 19.82 9.46 -13.47
C ALA A 184 20.95 9.91 -12.52
N SER A 185 20.57 10.14 -11.27
CA SER A 185 21.42 10.10 -10.10
C SER A 185 21.35 8.65 -9.66
N GLU A 186 22.42 7.91 -9.91
CA GLU A 186 22.72 6.56 -9.44
C GLU A 186 21.60 5.94 -8.58
N SER A 187 20.78 5.09 -9.20
CA SER A 187 19.74 4.33 -8.50
C SER A 187 20.40 3.46 -7.44
N ALA A 188 20.51 3.97 -6.22
CA ALA A 188 20.84 3.17 -5.06
C ALA A 188 19.64 2.24 -4.83
N SER A 189 19.78 0.98 -5.23
CA SER A 189 18.91 -0.09 -4.78
C SER A 189 18.83 -0.06 -3.25
N VAL A 190 17.63 -0.27 -2.69
CA VAL A 190 17.47 -0.47 -1.24
C VAL A 190 18.55 -1.45 -0.75
N PRO A 191 19.35 -1.10 0.28
CA PRO A 191 20.40 -1.99 0.76
C PRO A 191 19.85 -3.37 1.14
N GLU A 192 20.56 -4.45 0.77
CA GLU A 192 20.11 -5.85 0.93
C GLU A 192 19.82 -6.24 2.40
N ASP A 193 20.43 -5.54 3.36
CA ASP A 193 20.27 -5.75 4.78
C ASP A 193 19.00 -5.08 5.37
N LEU A 194 18.24 -4.34 4.54
CA LEU A 194 17.00 -3.66 4.90
C LEU A 194 15.80 -4.26 4.19
N ASP A 195 14.74 -4.55 4.93
CA ASP A 195 13.45 -5.00 4.40
C ASP A 195 12.40 -3.89 4.58
N PRO A 196 12.07 -3.13 3.52
CA PRO A 196 11.19 -1.97 3.59
C PRO A 196 9.76 -2.32 4.03
N THR A 197 9.32 -3.56 3.83
CA THR A 197 7.96 -4.01 4.20
C THR A 197 7.79 -4.18 5.71
N ARG A 198 8.90 -4.33 6.44
CA ARG A 198 8.92 -4.56 7.89
C ARG A 198 9.50 -3.39 8.67
N MET A 199 10.05 -2.38 8.00
CA MET A 199 10.56 -1.17 8.62
C MET A 199 9.41 -0.26 9.05
N MET A 200 9.55 0.34 10.24
CA MET A 200 8.67 1.43 10.66
C MET A 200 9.00 2.69 9.87
N ARG A 201 7.98 3.22 9.19
CA ARG A 201 8.09 4.48 8.43
C ARG A 201 7.99 5.68 9.37
N PRO A 202 8.84 6.70 9.22
CA PRO A 202 8.64 7.96 9.91
C PRO A 202 7.30 8.57 9.50
N THR A 203 6.54 9.06 10.46
CA THR A 203 5.32 9.83 10.20
C THR A 203 5.67 11.31 10.34
N PRO A 204 5.69 12.09 9.25
CA PRO A 204 5.89 13.53 9.33
C PRO A 204 4.79 14.17 10.17
N SER A 205 5.18 14.90 11.21
CA SER A 205 4.31 15.88 11.86
C SER A 205 4.49 17.24 11.20
N ARG A 206 3.54 18.17 11.41
CA ARG A 206 3.64 19.56 10.93
C ARG A 206 4.98 20.21 11.26
N ASP A 207 5.50 20.00 12.47
CA ASP A 207 6.73 20.65 12.95
C ASP A 207 8.00 19.99 12.37
N THR A 208 7.88 18.80 11.80
CA THR A 208 8.98 18.05 11.17
C THR A 208 8.86 17.97 9.65
N GLN A 209 7.77 18.48 9.07
CA GLN A 209 7.48 18.35 7.64
C GLN A 209 8.64 18.89 6.79
N PHE A 210 9.14 20.09 7.13
CA PHE A 210 10.26 20.71 6.41
C PHE A 210 11.52 19.83 6.37
N PHE A 211 11.77 19.08 7.45
CA PHE A 211 12.90 18.16 7.57
C PHE A 211 12.71 16.94 6.67
N TRP A 212 11.53 16.31 6.72
CA TRP A 212 11.23 15.14 5.89
C TRP A 212 11.14 15.47 4.40
N ASP A 213 10.60 16.64 4.04
CA ASP A 213 10.64 17.16 2.67
C ASP A 213 12.08 17.38 2.20
N GLY A 214 12.98 17.79 3.10
CA GLY A 214 14.40 17.88 2.84
C GLY A 214 15.01 16.50 2.57
N VAL A 215 14.77 15.55 3.47
CA VAL A 215 15.28 14.17 3.33
C VAL A 215 14.80 13.55 2.00
N ALA A 216 13.54 13.75 1.62
CA ALA A 216 13.00 13.31 0.33
C ALA A 216 13.63 14.02 -0.88
N ALA A 217 14.10 15.26 -0.71
CA ALA A 217 14.85 16.02 -1.71
C ALA A 217 16.37 15.77 -1.65
N HIS A 218 16.84 14.82 -0.82
CA HIS A 218 18.25 14.54 -0.56
C HIS A 218 19.02 15.75 0.02
N GLU A 219 18.35 16.50 0.90
CA GLU A 219 18.87 17.65 1.63
C GLU A 219 18.70 17.46 3.14
N LEU A 220 19.75 17.72 3.93
CA LEU A 220 19.61 17.79 5.39
C LEU A 220 19.23 19.20 5.81
N ARG A 221 17.95 19.43 6.10
CA ARG A 221 17.44 20.74 6.55
C ARG A 221 17.44 20.86 8.07
N ILE A 222 18.20 21.80 8.63
CA ILE A 222 18.27 22.03 10.08
C ILE A 222 17.43 23.25 10.44
N GLN A 223 16.59 23.14 11.49
CA GLN A 223 15.76 24.24 11.95
C GLN A 223 16.62 25.44 12.34
N GLN A 224 16.31 26.62 11.79
CA GLN A 224 16.89 27.89 12.17
C GLN A 224 15.92 28.66 13.07
N ARG A 225 16.42 29.16 14.19
CA ARG A 225 15.65 30.00 15.11
C ARG A 225 15.75 31.47 14.70
N PRO A 226 14.83 32.34 15.17
CA PRO A 226 14.86 33.77 14.86
C PRO A 226 16.15 34.50 15.27
N ASP A 227 16.90 33.96 16.23
CA ASP A 227 18.20 34.48 16.66
C ASP A 227 19.38 34.00 15.78
N GLY A 228 19.10 33.22 14.73
CA GLY A 228 20.08 32.62 13.83
C GLY A 228 20.69 31.32 14.32
N SER A 229 20.38 30.87 15.54
CA SER A 229 20.87 29.59 16.08
C SER A 229 20.23 28.39 15.37
N LEU A 230 20.99 27.30 15.26
CA LEU A 230 20.54 26.05 14.64
C LEU A 230 20.12 25.04 15.70
N GLN A 231 19.07 24.28 15.40
CA GLN A 231 18.47 23.34 16.35
C GLN A 231 18.15 22.00 15.68
N HIS A 232 18.58 20.92 16.35
CA HIS A 232 18.17 19.55 16.05
C HIS A 232 18.06 18.74 17.36
N PRO A 233 17.02 17.91 17.57
CA PRO A 233 15.84 17.71 16.71
C PRO A 233 14.96 18.98 16.61
N PRO A 234 14.10 19.10 15.58
CA PRO A 234 13.18 20.23 15.46
C PRO A 234 12.28 20.35 16.69
N VAL A 235 12.13 21.56 17.22
CA VAL A 235 11.24 21.82 18.37
C VAL A 235 9.97 22.55 17.91
N PRO A 236 8.77 22.16 18.40
CA PRO A 236 7.49 22.82 18.08
C PRO A 236 7.34 24.25 18.59
N ALA A 237 8.22 24.69 19.50
CA ALA A 237 8.04 25.88 20.33
C ALA A 237 8.45 27.20 19.65
N LEU A 238 8.18 27.34 18.35
CA LEU A 238 8.21 28.65 17.70
C LEU A 238 6.82 29.27 17.86
N TRP A 239 6.72 30.45 18.49
CA TRP A 239 5.47 31.23 18.62
C TRP A 239 5.03 31.84 17.27
N LYS A 240 5.07 31.04 16.21
CA LYS A 240 4.63 31.39 14.87
C LYS A 240 3.17 31.00 14.68
N ASP A 241 2.48 31.71 13.79
CA ASP A 241 1.13 31.34 13.40
C ASP A 241 1.12 29.93 12.77
N LYS A 242 -0.01 29.23 12.85
CA LYS A 242 -0.17 27.87 12.33
C LYS A 242 0.09 27.78 10.82
N ALA A 243 -0.07 28.89 10.10
CA ALA A 243 0.12 28.98 8.66
C ALA A 243 1.58 29.25 8.22
N GLU A 244 2.48 29.63 9.13
CA GLU A 244 3.86 29.97 8.78
C GLU A 244 4.76 28.72 8.73
N ALA A 245 5.66 28.70 7.74
CA ALA A 245 6.66 27.66 7.60
C ALA A 245 7.80 27.82 8.62
N THR A 246 8.44 26.71 8.96
CA THR A 246 9.64 26.71 9.80
C THR A 246 10.85 27.12 8.96
N ASP A 247 11.66 28.05 9.46
CA ASP A 247 12.89 28.47 8.80
C ASP A 247 13.96 27.37 8.97
N TYR A 248 14.77 27.16 7.95
CA TYR A 248 15.82 26.14 7.97
C TYR A 248 17.04 26.55 7.17
N VAL A 249 18.17 25.90 7.45
CA VAL A 249 19.37 25.91 6.60
C VAL A 249 19.60 24.52 6.03
N VAL A 250 20.10 24.43 4.80
CA VAL A 250 20.55 23.16 4.22
C VAL A 250 21.99 22.92 4.68
N ALA A 251 22.21 21.84 5.43
CA ALA A 251 23.51 21.43 5.93
C ALA A 251 24.39 20.86 4.81
N SER A 252 25.71 20.95 4.99
CA SER A 252 26.70 20.29 4.12
C SER A 252 26.55 18.77 4.14
N GLY A 253 25.94 18.25 5.22
CA GLY A 253 25.80 16.82 5.49
C GLY A 253 27.11 16.16 5.93
N ARG A 254 28.18 16.92 6.18
CA ARG A 254 29.45 16.42 6.69
C ARG A 254 29.54 16.58 8.20
N GLY A 255 30.18 15.63 8.85
CA GLY A 255 30.38 15.67 10.28
C GLY A 255 31.37 14.64 10.77
N THR A 256 31.46 14.50 12.09
CA THR A 256 32.29 13.48 12.74
C THR A 256 31.48 12.67 13.73
N VAL A 257 31.82 11.39 13.89
CA VAL A 257 31.18 10.53 14.89
C VAL A 257 31.48 11.06 16.30
N PHE A 258 30.48 11.62 16.98
CA PHE A 258 30.61 12.09 18.36
C PHE A 258 30.56 10.93 19.36
N SER A 259 29.62 10.00 19.15
CA SER A 259 29.49 8.75 19.91
C SER A 259 28.74 7.71 19.10
N PHE A 260 28.95 6.43 19.35
CA PHE A 260 28.21 5.36 18.66
C PHE A 260 27.93 4.18 19.58
N VAL A 261 26.95 3.37 19.18
CA VAL A 261 26.66 2.06 19.78
C VAL A 261 26.52 1.02 18.66
N VAL A 262 26.99 -0.20 18.92
CA VAL A 262 26.77 -1.33 18.03
C VAL A 262 25.60 -2.15 18.55
N HIS A 263 24.52 -2.20 17.78
CA HIS A 263 23.30 -2.89 18.18
C HIS A 263 23.37 -4.36 17.79
N HIS A 264 23.53 -5.25 18.78
CA HIS A 264 23.61 -6.69 18.58
C HIS A 264 22.30 -7.44 18.86
N ALA A 265 21.42 -6.92 19.72
CA ALA A 265 20.15 -7.54 20.10
C ALA A 265 19.26 -6.55 20.89
N PRO A 266 17.91 -6.69 20.88
CA PRO A 266 17.12 -7.69 20.15
C PRO A 266 16.97 -7.37 18.67
N LYS A 267 16.43 -8.31 17.89
CA LYS A 267 16.13 -8.13 16.46
C LYS A 267 15.19 -6.95 16.25
N VAL A 268 15.59 -6.02 15.38
CA VAL A 268 14.76 -4.91 14.94
C VAL A 268 14.08 -5.33 13.63
N PRO A 269 12.74 -5.22 13.52
CA PRO A 269 12.04 -5.53 12.27
C PRO A 269 12.62 -4.77 11.08
N GLY A 270 12.85 -5.49 9.99
CA GLY A 270 13.36 -4.92 8.74
C GLY A 270 14.84 -4.57 8.72
N ARG A 271 15.65 -5.01 9.71
CA ARG A 271 17.10 -4.79 9.74
C ARG A 271 17.88 -6.06 10.05
N SER A 272 19.02 -6.21 9.39
CA SER A 272 20.03 -7.22 9.73
C SER A 272 20.91 -6.74 10.89
N LEU A 273 21.34 -7.68 11.75
CA LEU A 273 22.22 -7.40 12.89
C LEU A 273 23.63 -7.94 12.61
N PRO A 274 24.68 -7.31 13.16
CA PRO A 274 24.69 -6.05 13.91
C PRO A 274 24.69 -4.81 13.00
N PHE A 275 24.19 -3.68 13.49
CA PHE A 275 24.32 -2.37 12.82
C PHE A 275 24.76 -1.29 13.80
N VAL A 276 25.33 -0.20 13.28
CA VAL A 276 25.90 0.90 14.08
C VAL A 276 24.92 2.06 14.14
N VAL A 277 24.60 2.53 15.34
CA VAL A 277 23.87 3.78 15.55
C VAL A 277 24.87 4.83 16.01
N ALA A 278 25.05 5.87 15.22
CA ALA A 278 25.99 6.95 15.49
C ALA A 278 25.25 8.26 15.76
N LEU A 279 25.72 8.98 16.79
CA LEU A 279 25.44 10.38 16.97
C LEU A 279 26.57 11.15 16.29
N VAL A 280 26.25 11.92 15.27
CA VAL A 280 27.20 12.67 14.45
C VAL A 280 27.11 14.15 14.79
N GLU A 281 28.25 14.77 15.06
CA GLU A 281 28.37 16.22 15.18
C GLU A 281 28.66 16.80 13.79
N LEU A 282 27.70 17.55 13.26
CA LEU A 282 27.80 18.19 11.95
C LEU A 282 28.70 19.42 11.99
N GLU A 283 29.24 19.83 10.83
CA GLU A 283 30.04 21.05 10.69
C GLU A 283 29.28 22.31 11.14
N GLU A 284 27.95 22.31 11.02
CA GLU A 284 27.07 23.37 11.49
C GLU A 284 26.92 23.41 13.03
N GLY A 285 27.48 22.45 13.76
CA GLY A 285 27.53 22.41 15.22
C GLY A 285 26.34 21.73 15.92
N VAL A 286 25.37 21.21 15.16
CA VAL A 286 24.28 20.39 15.71
C VAL A 286 24.65 18.91 15.72
N ARG A 287 23.98 18.13 16.56
CA ARG A 287 24.15 16.68 16.62
C ARG A 287 22.94 15.96 16.06
N MET A 288 23.18 14.99 15.19
CA MET A 288 22.14 14.19 14.54
C MET A 288 22.39 12.70 14.75
N LEU A 289 21.34 12.00 15.16
CA LEU A 289 21.37 10.56 15.35
C LEU A 289 21.02 9.87 14.02
N GLY A 290 21.82 8.90 13.59
CA GLY A 290 21.50 8.11 12.41
C GLY A 290 22.24 6.78 12.40
N GLU A 291 21.90 5.94 11.44
CA GLU A 291 22.60 4.69 11.22
C GLU A 291 23.91 4.95 10.47
N LEU A 292 25.04 4.43 10.95
CA LEU A 292 26.32 4.47 10.24
C LEU A 292 26.49 3.18 9.45
N ARG A 293 26.59 3.33 8.14
CA ARG A 293 26.60 2.24 7.15
C ARG A 293 27.91 2.24 6.37
N ASP A 294 28.11 1.20 5.56
CA ASP A 294 29.30 1.00 4.72
C ASP A 294 30.63 0.96 5.50
N VAL A 295 30.58 0.46 6.74
CA VAL A 295 31.75 0.27 7.62
C VAL A 295 31.56 -0.97 8.49
N ASP A 296 32.65 -1.70 8.74
CA ASP A 296 32.62 -2.78 9.73
C ASP A 296 32.41 -2.17 11.13
N PRO A 297 31.46 -2.68 11.95
CA PRO A 297 31.24 -2.15 13.30
C PRO A 297 32.49 -2.10 14.19
N SER A 298 33.48 -2.96 13.94
CA SER A 298 34.76 -2.99 14.67
C SER A 298 35.74 -1.90 14.26
N GLU A 299 35.54 -1.25 13.12
CA GLU A 299 36.38 -0.17 12.59
C GLU A 299 35.88 1.23 12.99
N VAL A 300 34.67 1.33 13.56
CA VAL A 300 34.08 2.60 13.94
C VAL A 300 34.79 3.19 15.15
N VAL A 301 35.20 4.46 15.03
CA VAL A 301 35.86 5.22 16.10
C VAL A 301 35.23 6.59 16.25
N VAL A 302 35.26 7.13 17.47
CA VAL A 302 34.89 8.53 17.73
C VAL A 302 35.87 9.46 16.98
N GLY A 303 35.32 10.47 16.32
CA GLY A 303 36.06 11.38 15.45
C GLY A 303 36.15 10.95 13.98
N MET A 304 35.64 9.76 13.62
CA MET A 304 35.61 9.31 12.23
C MET A 304 34.83 10.31 11.35
N PRO A 305 35.40 10.78 10.23
CA PRO A 305 34.72 11.68 9.31
C PRO A 305 33.63 10.92 8.55
N VAL A 306 32.43 11.48 8.54
CA VAL A 306 31.26 10.89 7.91
C VAL A 306 30.52 11.92 7.07
N GLN A 307 29.74 11.44 6.13
CA GLN A 307 28.83 12.25 5.33
C GLN A 307 27.45 11.60 5.27
N ALA A 308 26.43 12.44 5.14
CA ALA A 308 25.06 12.02 4.93
C ALA A 308 24.93 11.24 3.63
N GLN A 309 24.07 10.23 3.67
CA GLN A 309 23.56 9.54 2.50
C GLN A 309 22.06 9.38 2.64
N PHE A 310 21.38 9.23 1.51
CA PHE A 310 19.93 9.07 1.45
C PHE A 310 19.60 7.68 0.93
N LEU A 311 18.68 7.02 1.62
CA LEU A 311 18.20 5.69 1.31
C LEU A 311 16.76 5.85 0.81
N ASP A 312 16.58 5.69 -0.49
CA ASP A 312 15.26 5.76 -1.12
C ASP A 312 14.59 4.40 -1.07
N PHE A 313 13.43 4.33 -0.44
CA PHE A 313 12.61 3.14 -0.38
C PHE A 313 11.46 3.27 -1.38
N PRO A 314 11.20 2.22 -2.17
CA PRO A 314 10.07 2.22 -3.07
C PRO A 314 8.78 2.33 -2.27
N GLY A 315 7.79 2.99 -2.89
CA GLY A 315 6.43 2.87 -2.42
C GLY A 315 5.96 1.43 -2.56
N ASP A 316 4.93 1.08 -1.79
CA ASP A 316 4.24 -0.19 -1.94
C ASP A 316 2.82 0.10 -2.40
N ASP A 317 2.59 -0.15 -3.69
CA ASP A 317 1.31 0.07 -4.36
C ASP A 317 0.21 -0.84 -3.81
N GLU A 318 0.53 -1.98 -3.18
CA GLU A 318 -0.44 -2.89 -2.55
C GLU A 318 -0.95 -2.35 -1.21
N THR A 319 -0.09 -1.66 -0.45
CA THR A 319 -0.45 -1.06 0.85
C THR A 319 -0.78 0.44 0.78
N GLY A 320 -0.77 1.04 -0.43
CA GLY A 320 -1.07 2.46 -0.66
C GLY A 320 0.02 3.40 -0.11
N ASN A 321 1.23 2.87 -0.04
CA ASN A 321 2.30 3.40 0.78
C ASN A 321 3.25 4.20 -0.10
N GLU A 322 3.29 5.52 0.07
CA GLU A 322 4.13 6.40 -0.76
C GLU A 322 5.63 6.02 -0.66
N PRO A 323 6.42 6.26 -1.73
CA PRO A 323 7.88 6.22 -1.64
C PRO A 323 8.36 7.14 -0.52
N TRP A 324 9.39 6.71 0.19
CA TRP A 324 9.88 7.44 1.34
C TRP A 324 11.39 7.32 1.40
N THR A 325 12.04 8.32 1.99
CA THR A 325 13.49 8.40 2.07
C THR A 325 13.91 8.46 3.52
N LEU A 326 14.97 7.75 3.88
CA LEU A 326 15.70 7.95 5.13
C LEU A 326 17.06 8.55 4.85
N TYR A 327 17.62 9.20 5.86
CA TYR A 327 19.03 9.52 5.87
C TYR A 327 19.80 8.49 6.71
N ALA A 328 21.05 8.27 6.32
CA ALA A 328 22.04 7.51 7.07
C ALA A 328 23.39 8.21 6.96
N TRP A 329 24.40 7.70 7.66
CA TRP A 329 25.78 8.16 7.59
C TRP A 329 26.62 7.11 6.87
N ARG A 330 27.63 7.57 6.14
CA ARG A 330 28.71 6.73 5.61
C ARG A 330 30.07 7.38 5.88
N PRO A 331 31.15 6.61 6.06
CA PRO A 331 32.49 7.18 6.15
C PRO A 331 32.85 8.00 4.91
N VAL A 332 33.58 9.10 5.11
CA VAL A 332 34.23 9.81 4.00
C VAL A 332 35.45 9.00 3.58
N LYS A 333 35.48 8.52 2.34
CA LYS A 333 36.69 7.89 1.79
C LYS A 333 37.72 8.99 1.54
N GLU A 334 38.87 8.93 2.21
CA GLU A 334 40.02 9.78 1.86
C GLU A 334 40.47 9.38 0.44
N SER A 335 40.44 10.36 -0.46
CA SER A 335 40.94 10.28 -1.84
C SER A 335 42.45 10.39 -1.91
#